data_AF-A0A6P0XXT4-F1
#
_entry.id   AF-A0A6P0XXT4-F1
#
_cell.length_a   1.000
_cell.length_b   1.000
_cell.length_c   1.000
_cell.angle_alpha   90.00
_cell.angle_beta   90.00
_cell.angle_gamma   90.00
#
_symmetry.space_group_name_H-M   'P 1'
#
loop_
_entity.id
_entity.type
_entity.pdbx_description
1 polymer ?
#
loop_
_entity_poly.entity_id
_entity_poly.type
_entity_poly.pdbx_seq_one_letter_code
_entity_poly.pdbx_strand_id
1 'polypeptide(L)'
;LTLMFLELTKFNKELSELESLSDKWIYFFKSAPNLEVIPSSLREVSEIEAALNIANKANLNNEELEELEKQEMLIRDKKGQISLAIEEGIEIGRKQGIGIGREEGIGIGREEGIGIGREEGIGIGREQVVKQILRQIRRKFGEIAPEVQTQIEQLSLEKLDILGEEIFDLTTMIDLENWLGNNG
;
A
#
# COMPACT_ATOMS: atom_id res chain seq x y z
N LEU A 1 44.81 -40.96 -0.40
CA LEU A 1 43.79 -41.54 0.50
C LEU A 1 44.51 -42.05 1.73
N THR A 2 44.21 -41.53 2.91
CA THR A 2 44.79 -42.02 4.17
C THR A 2 43.76 -42.93 4.81
N LEU A 3 44.08 -44.22 4.94
CA LEU A 3 43.25 -45.19 5.65
C LEU A 3 43.64 -45.16 7.13
N MET A 4 42.68 -44.84 7.99
CA MET A 4 42.83 -44.95 9.43
C MET A 4 41.98 -46.12 9.94
N PHE A 5 42.60 -47.01 10.70
CA PHE A 5 41.91 -48.11 11.36
C PHE A 5 41.54 -47.68 12.78
N LEU A 6 40.27 -47.83 13.14
CA LEU A 6 39.72 -47.38 14.42
C LEU A 6 39.24 -48.59 15.22
N GLU A 7 39.74 -48.74 16.45
CA GLU A 7 39.29 -49.75 17.40
C GLU A 7 38.36 -49.13 18.44
N LEU A 8 37.05 -49.34 18.29
CA LEU A 8 36.03 -48.73 19.16
C LEU A 8 36.14 -49.17 20.63
N THR A 9 36.64 -50.38 20.90
CA THR A 9 36.82 -50.92 22.26
C THR A 9 37.90 -50.19 23.06
N LYS A 10 38.86 -49.54 22.38
CA LYS A 10 39.92 -48.74 23.02
C LYS A 10 39.50 -47.29 23.28
N PHE A 11 38.35 -46.87 22.75
CA PHE A 11 37.84 -45.52 22.93
C PHE A 11 37.01 -45.41 24.20
N ASN A 12 37.53 -44.72 25.21
CA ASN A 12 36.90 -44.57 26.54
C ASN A 12 36.72 -43.10 26.95
N LYS A 13 36.81 -42.16 26.00
CA LYS A 13 36.62 -40.74 26.26
C LYS A 13 35.14 -40.43 26.53
N GLU A 14 34.90 -39.58 27.52
CA GLU A 14 33.58 -39.04 27.83
C GLU A 14 33.25 -37.79 26.99
N LEU A 15 31.99 -37.33 27.02
CA LEU A 15 31.52 -36.18 26.22
C LEU A 15 32.34 -34.89 26.45
N SER A 16 32.86 -34.68 27.66
CA SER A 16 33.69 -33.54 28.03
C SER A 16 35.12 -33.61 27.50
N GLU A 17 35.56 -34.78 27.04
CA GLU A 17 36.92 -35.08 26.59
C GLU A 17 37.03 -35.16 25.06
N LEU A 18 35.95 -34.81 24.35
CA LEU A 18 35.89 -34.84 22.89
C LEU A 18 36.52 -33.57 22.29
N GLU A 19 37.84 -33.62 22.08
CA GLU A 19 38.63 -32.48 21.59
C GLU A 19 38.67 -32.38 20.06
N SER A 20 38.60 -33.51 19.34
CA SER A 20 38.75 -33.55 17.88
C SER A 20 37.49 -34.01 17.14
N LEU A 21 37.38 -33.64 15.86
CA LEU A 21 36.30 -34.13 14.98
C LEU A 21 36.25 -35.67 14.91
N SER A 22 37.43 -36.31 14.91
CA SER A 22 37.55 -37.76 14.95
C SER A 22 37.00 -38.34 16.25
N ASP A 23 37.28 -37.73 17.41
CA ASP A 23 36.72 -38.18 18.70
C ASP A 23 35.19 -38.09 18.69
N LYS A 24 34.63 -37.01 18.14
CA LYS A 24 33.18 -36.82 18.00
C LYS A 24 32.54 -37.90 17.11
N TRP A 25 33.17 -38.26 15.98
CA TRP A 25 32.70 -39.35 15.12
C TRP A 25 32.84 -40.73 15.76
N ILE A 26 33.94 -41.01 16.46
CA ILE A 26 34.14 -42.29 17.16
C ILE A 26 33.12 -42.45 18.29
N TYR A 27 32.88 -41.38 19.06
CA TYR A 27 31.84 -41.36 20.09
C TYR A 27 30.46 -41.61 19.48
N PHE A 28 30.13 -40.98 18.34
CA PHE A 28 28.90 -41.25 17.60
C PHE A 28 28.74 -42.75 17.28
N PHE A 29 29.73 -43.38 16.64
CA PHE A 29 29.62 -44.80 16.25
C PHE A 29 29.49 -45.74 17.45
N LYS A 30 30.07 -45.39 18.60
CA LYS A 30 29.96 -46.18 19.84
C LYS A 30 28.61 -46.01 20.52
N SER A 31 28.09 -44.78 20.55
CA SER A 31 26.96 -44.41 21.40
C SER A 31 25.62 -44.37 20.67
N ALA A 32 25.61 -44.19 19.34
CA ALA A 32 24.40 -43.99 18.53
C ALA A 32 23.27 -45.03 18.77
N PRO A 33 23.54 -46.35 18.93
CA PRO A 33 22.46 -47.33 19.15
C PRO A 33 21.68 -47.15 20.46
N ASN A 34 22.27 -46.45 21.44
CA ASN A 34 21.71 -46.28 22.79
C ASN A 34 21.52 -44.80 23.16
N LEU A 35 21.66 -43.89 22.19
CA LEU A 35 21.66 -42.47 22.48
C LEU A 35 20.22 -41.93 22.46
N GLU A 36 19.66 -41.65 23.63
CA GLU A 36 18.31 -41.09 23.75
C GLU A 36 18.24 -39.61 23.35
N VAL A 37 19.27 -38.83 23.70
CA VAL A 37 19.34 -37.40 23.44
C VAL A 37 20.67 -37.05 22.80
N ILE A 38 20.63 -36.29 21.71
CA ILE A 38 21.82 -35.77 21.04
C ILE A 38 22.47 -34.69 21.94
N PRO A 39 23.70 -34.90 22.43
CA PRO A 39 24.43 -33.91 23.22
C PRO A 39 24.77 -32.67 22.40
N SER A 40 24.70 -31.49 23.01
CA SER A 40 24.96 -30.20 22.35
C SER A 40 26.36 -30.12 21.72
N SER A 41 27.38 -30.74 22.32
CA SER A 41 28.76 -30.76 21.80
C SER A 41 28.90 -31.51 20.47
N LEU A 42 28.00 -32.45 20.18
CA LEU A 42 27.93 -33.17 18.91
C LEU A 42 27.08 -32.44 17.86
N ARG A 43 26.11 -31.62 18.29
CA ARG A 43 25.28 -30.78 17.39
C ARG A 43 26.07 -29.70 16.65
N GLU A 44 27.22 -29.29 17.19
CA GLU A 44 28.09 -28.30 16.55
C GLU A 44 28.58 -28.74 15.16
N VAL A 45 28.59 -30.06 14.89
CA VAL A 45 29.00 -30.61 13.59
C VAL A 45 27.74 -31.06 12.85
N SER A 46 27.35 -30.31 11.82
CA SER A 46 26.10 -30.53 11.08
C SER A 46 25.93 -31.94 10.52
N GLU A 47 27.03 -32.57 10.11
CA GLU A 47 27.08 -33.92 9.54
C GLU A 47 26.85 -34.98 10.62
N ILE A 48 27.35 -34.76 11.84
CA ILE A 48 27.12 -35.65 12.99
C ILE A 48 25.69 -35.49 13.47
N GLU A 49 25.17 -34.27 13.52
CA GLU A 49 23.77 -34.02 13.84
C GLU A 49 22.82 -34.73 12.87
N ALA A 50 23.07 -34.61 11.56
CA ALA A 50 22.29 -35.31 10.54
C ALA A 50 22.37 -36.84 10.71
N ALA A 51 23.57 -37.39 10.91
CA ALA A 51 23.77 -38.82 11.12
C ALA A 51 23.08 -39.34 12.39
N LEU A 52 23.13 -38.58 13.49
CA LEU A 52 22.44 -38.89 14.74
C LEU A 52 20.92 -38.86 14.58
N ASN A 53 20.38 -37.87 13.87
CA ASN A 53 18.94 -37.81 13.59
C ASN A 53 18.47 -39.02 12.76
N ILE A 54 19.28 -39.47 11.80
CA ILE A 54 18.99 -40.69 11.02
C ILE A 54 19.04 -41.93 11.92
N ALA A 55 20.09 -42.07 12.73
CA ALA A 55 20.25 -43.21 13.64
C ALA A 55 19.12 -43.28 14.67
N ASN A 56 18.74 -42.15 15.28
CA ASN A 56 17.64 -42.08 16.24
C ASN A 56 16.31 -42.49 15.58
N LYS A 57 16.03 -41.99 14.36
CA LYS A 57 14.83 -42.41 13.60
C LYS A 57 14.84 -43.90 13.28
N ALA A 58 15.99 -44.46 12.92
CA ALA A 58 16.13 -45.89 12.63
C ALA A 58 15.98 -46.77 13.88
N ASN A 59 16.18 -46.21 15.07
CA ASN A 59 16.07 -46.90 16.35
C ASN A 59 14.70 -46.79 17.02
N LEU A 60 13.76 -46.03 16.43
CA LEU A 60 12.41 -45.87 16.96
C LEU A 60 11.68 -47.22 16.96
N ASN A 61 10.95 -47.49 18.03
CA ASN A 61 9.98 -48.57 18.05
C ASN A 61 8.67 -48.15 17.34
N ASN A 62 7.75 -49.11 17.11
CA ASN A 62 6.51 -48.83 16.38
C ASN A 62 5.60 -47.80 17.08
N GLU A 63 5.57 -47.77 18.41
CA GLU A 63 4.74 -46.83 19.18
C GLU A 63 5.31 -45.40 19.10
N GLU A 64 6.63 -45.26 19.23
CA GLU A 64 7.31 -43.97 19.06
C GLU A 64 7.20 -43.44 17.63
N LEU A 65 7.28 -44.33 16.63
CA LEU A 65 7.07 -43.99 15.23
C LEU A 65 5.64 -43.48 14.99
N GLU A 66 4.63 -44.17 15.52
CA GLU A 66 3.23 -43.77 15.37
C GLU A 66 2.96 -42.41 16.04
N GLU A 67 3.52 -42.16 17.22
CA GLU A 67 3.40 -40.85 17.88
C GLU A 67 4.10 -39.75 17.06
N LEU A 68 5.29 -40.02 16.53
CA LEU A 68 5.99 -39.07 15.66
C LEU A 68 5.16 -38.72 14.41
N GLU A 69 4.57 -39.72 13.76
CA GLU A 69 3.70 -39.52 12.59
C GLU A 69 2.46 -38.67 12.93
N LYS A 70 1.82 -38.91 14.09
CA LYS A 70 0.71 -38.08 14.57
C LYS A 70 1.13 -36.63 14.79
N GLN A 71 2.29 -36.39 15.40
CA GLN A 71 2.82 -35.04 15.58
C GLN A 71 3.13 -34.36 14.23
N GLU A 72 3.75 -35.07 13.30
CA GLU A 72 4.03 -34.55 11.96
C GLU A 72 2.75 -34.19 11.19
N MET A 73 1.71 -35.02 11.29
CA MET A 73 0.39 -34.75 10.71
C MET A 73 -0.21 -33.45 11.27
N LEU A 74 -0.23 -33.29 12.59
CA LEU A 74 -0.73 -32.07 13.24
C LEU A 74 0.05 -30.82 12.82
N ILE A 75 1.37 -30.92 12.70
CA ILE A 75 2.22 -29.82 12.24
C ILE A 75 1.89 -29.46 10.79
N ARG A 76 1.72 -30.46 9.91
CA ARG A 76 1.35 -30.25 8.51
C ARG A 76 -0.01 -29.58 8.40
N ASP A 77 -1.01 -30.03 9.15
CA ASP A 77 -2.35 -29.45 9.14
C ASP A 77 -2.35 -28.01 9.63
N LYS A 78 -1.67 -27.72 10.74
CA LYS A 78 -1.52 -26.34 11.25
C LYS A 78 -0.83 -25.43 10.23
N LYS A 79 0.24 -25.90 9.57
CA LYS A 79 0.91 -25.15 8.50
C LYS A 79 -0.04 -24.89 7.33
N GLY A 80 -0.86 -25.86 6.97
CA GLY A 80 -1.90 -25.70 5.93
C GLY A 80 -2.93 -24.64 6.31
N GLN A 81 -3.47 -24.69 7.52
CA GLN A 81 -4.44 -23.70 8.03
C GLN A 81 -3.86 -22.28 8.04
N ILE A 82 -2.63 -22.10 8.51
CA ILE A 82 -1.95 -20.80 8.51
C ILE A 82 -1.75 -20.30 7.08
N SER A 83 -1.31 -21.17 6.17
CA SER A 83 -1.09 -20.79 4.78
C SER A 83 -2.38 -20.32 4.11
N LEU A 84 -3.48 -21.06 4.32
CA LEU A 84 -4.80 -20.69 3.82
C LEU A 84 -5.27 -19.35 4.39
N ALA A 85 -5.15 -19.15 5.71
CA ALA A 85 -5.55 -17.90 6.36
C ALA A 85 -4.76 -16.68 5.83
N ILE A 86 -3.46 -16.86 5.53
CA ILE A 86 -2.64 -15.81 4.92
C ILE A 86 -3.12 -15.51 3.51
N GLU A 87 -3.36 -16.53 2.68
CA GLU A 87 -3.85 -16.37 1.31
C GLU A 87 -5.20 -15.65 1.27
N GLU A 88 -6.14 -16.07 2.12
CA GLU A 88 -7.45 -15.42 2.24
C GLU A 88 -7.32 -13.97 2.72
N GLY A 89 -6.48 -13.72 3.73
CA GLY A 89 -6.22 -12.37 4.23
C GLY A 89 -5.66 -11.43 3.15
N ILE A 90 -4.72 -11.91 2.34
CA ILE A 90 -4.16 -11.16 1.21
C ILE A 90 -5.25 -10.88 0.17
N GLU A 91 -6.04 -11.88 -0.20
CA GLU A 91 -7.08 -11.72 -1.22
C GLU A 91 -8.20 -10.78 -0.76
N ILE A 92 -8.61 -10.85 0.51
CA ILE A 92 -9.57 -9.90 1.11
C ILE A 92 -8.99 -8.49 1.08
N GLY A 93 -7.76 -8.31 1.57
CA GLY A 93 -7.09 -7.01 1.60
C GLY A 93 -6.95 -6.40 0.21
N ARG A 94 -6.61 -7.22 -0.80
CA ARG A 94 -6.52 -6.80 -2.20
C ARG A 94 -7.89 -6.36 -2.75
N LYS A 95 -8.94 -7.15 -2.54
CA LYS A 95 -10.30 -6.80 -2.98
C LYS A 95 -10.79 -5.51 -2.33
N GLN A 96 -10.59 -5.38 -1.02
CA GLN A 96 -10.97 -4.18 -0.27
C GLN A 96 -10.19 -2.95 -0.75
N GLY A 97 -8.86 -3.05 -0.89
CA GLY A 97 -8.03 -1.95 -1.37
C GLY A 97 -8.42 -1.47 -2.77
N ILE A 98 -8.72 -2.40 -3.69
CA ILE A 98 -9.20 -2.04 -5.03
C ILE A 98 -10.60 -1.40 -4.97
N GLY A 99 -11.49 -1.94 -4.13
CA GLY A 99 -12.84 -1.40 -3.96
C GLY A 99 -12.81 0.04 -3.45
N ILE A 100 -12.13 0.27 -2.33
CA ILE A 100 -11.99 1.58 -1.70
C ILE A 100 -11.30 2.56 -2.65
N GLY A 101 -10.15 2.19 -3.21
CA GLY A 101 -9.41 3.08 -4.12
C GLY A 101 -10.18 3.47 -5.37
N ARG A 102 -11.03 2.56 -5.90
CA ARG A 102 -11.90 2.87 -7.03
C ARG A 102 -13.04 3.81 -6.64
N GLU A 103 -13.68 3.57 -5.51
CA GLU A 103 -14.78 4.40 -5.03
C GLU A 103 -14.31 5.82 -4.71
N GLU A 104 -13.21 5.95 -3.96
CA GLU A 104 -12.59 7.24 -3.64
C GLU A 104 -12.12 7.96 -4.90
N GLY A 105 -11.42 7.26 -5.81
CA GLY A 105 -10.95 7.85 -7.06
C GLY A 105 -12.07 8.37 -7.95
N ILE A 106 -13.19 7.65 -8.05
CA ILE A 106 -14.38 8.11 -8.78
C ILE A 106 -15.04 9.29 -8.06
N GLY A 107 -15.14 9.24 -6.73
CA GLY A 107 -15.72 10.31 -5.92
C GLY A 107 -14.97 11.62 -6.11
N ILE A 108 -13.67 11.61 -5.85
CA ILE A 108 -12.79 12.78 -5.99
C ILE A 108 -12.81 13.31 -7.42
N GLY A 109 -12.58 12.44 -8.41
CA GLY A 109 -12.55 12.87 -9.81
C GLY A 109 -13.87 13.47 -10.29
N ARG A 110 -15.01 12.98 -9.78
CA ARG A 110 -16.33 13.56 -10.08
C ARG A 110 -16.53 14.91 -9.41
N GLU A 111 -16.19 15.03 -8.13
CA GLU A 111 -16.34 16.28 -7.38
C GLU A 111 -15.47 17.38 -7.95
N GLU A 112 -14.18 17.09 -8.18
CA GLU A 112 -13.25 18.03 -8.81
C GLU A 112 -13.68 18.40 -10.23
N GLY A 113 -14.06 17.41 -11.04
CA GLY A 113 -14.50 17.66 -12.42
C GLY A 113 -15.75 18.53 -12.50
N ILE A 114 -16.72 18.32 -11.60
CA ILE A 114 -17.92 19.19 -11.51
C ILE A 114 -17.55 20.58 -11.01
N GLY A 115 -16.69 20.68 -9.99
CA GLY A 115 -16.23 21.94 -9.45
C GLY A 115 -15.54 22.82 -10.50
N ILE A 116 -14.52 22.26 -11.16
CA ILE A 116 -13.77 22.93 -12.23
C ILE A 116 -14.69 23.31 -13.38
N GLY A 117 -15.50 22.37 -13.87
CA GLY A 117 -16.41 22.64 -14.99
C GLY A 117 -17.45 23.72 -14.68
N ARG A 118 -17.91 23.81 -13.44
CA ARG A 118 -18.82 24.87 -13.00
C ARG A 118 -18.11 26.23 -12.92
N GLU A 119 -16.92 26.28 -12.33
CA GLU A 119 -16.14 27.52 -12.22
C GLU A 119 -15.77 28.07 -13.59
N GLU A 120 -15.24 27.22 -14.48
CA GLU A 120 -14.94 27.58 -15.87
C GLU A 120 -16.19 28.04 -16.62
N GLY A 121 -17.30 27.31 -16.48
CA GLY A 121 -18.58 27.68 -17.11
C GLY A 121 -19.10 29.04 -16.66
N ILE A 122 -19.01 29.34 -15.36
CA ILE A 122 -19.38 30.66 -14.81
C ILE A 122 -18.43 31.75 -15.33
N GLY A 123 -17.12 31.50 -15.36
CA GLY A 123 -16.12 32.43 -15.87
C GLY A 123 -16.34 32.78 -17.34
N ILE A 124 -16.53 31.77 -18.18
CA ILE A 124 -16.83 31.94 -19.61
C ILE A 124 -18.15 32.70 -19.77
N GLY A 125 -19.21 32.31 -19.04
CA GLY A 125 -20.50 32.99 -19.09
C GLY A 125 -20.42 34.48 -18.73
N ARG A 126 -19.70 34.79 -17.64
CA ARG A 126 -19.43 36.16 -17.20
C ARG A 126 -18.73 36.97 -18.29
N GLU A 127 -17.66 36.43 -18.87
CA GLU A 127 -16.90 37.10 -19.92
C GLU A 127 -17.79 37.43 -21.14
N GLN A 128 -18.68 36.52 -21.53
CA GLN A 128 -19.63 36.75 -22.61
C GLN A 128 -20.64 37.86 -22.29
N VAL A 129 -21.19 37.88 -21.06
CA VAL A 129 -22.12 38.93 -20.61
C VAL A 129 -21.44 40.30 -20.61
N VAL A 130 -20.24 40.41 -20.04
CA VAL A 130 -19.45 41.65 -20.03
C VAL A 130 -19.20 42.15 -21.46
N LYS A 131 -18.74 41.26 -22.36
CA LYS A 131 -18.55 41.59 -23.78
C LYS A 131 -19.83 42.08 -24.45
N GLN A 132 -20.96 41.47 -24.14
CA GLN A 132 -22.25 41.88 -24.67
C GLN A 132 -22.65 43.27 -24.16
N ILE A 133 -22.52 43.55 -22.87
CA ILE A 133 -22.82 44.86 -22.27
C ILE A 133 -21.92 45.94 -22.86
N LEU A 134 -20.61 45.74 -22.92
CA LEU A 134 -19.67 46.69 -23.51
C LEU A 134 -20.03 47.00 -24.98
N ARG A 135 -20.46 45.99 -25.75
CA ARG A 135 -20.94 46.20 -27.12
C ARG A 135 -22.22 47.03 -27.17
N GLN A 136 -23.15 46.83 -26.24
CA GLN A 136 -24.39 47.63 -26.15
C GLN A 136 -24.09 49.09 -25.81
N ILE A 137 -23.25 49.33 -24.81
CA ILE A 137 -22.80 50.67 -24.40
C ILE A 137 -22.13 51.36 -25.59
N ARG A 138 -21.21 50.67 -26.28
CA ARG A 138 -20.49 51.25 -27.42
C ARG A 138 -21.43 51.65 -28.56
N ARG A 139 -22.47 50.85 -28.81
CA ARG A 139 -23.49 51.15 -29.83
C ARG A 139 -24.36 52.35 -29.45
N LYS A 140 -24.68 52.50 -28.16
CA LYS A 140 -25.59 53.55 -27.67
C LYS A 140 -24.89 54.88 -27.44
N PHE A 141 -23.67 54.86 -26.91
CA PHE A 141 -22.97 56.05 -26.43
C PHE A 141 -21.64 56.34 -27.15
N GLY A 142 -21.15 55.44 -28.00
CA GLY A 142 -19.90 55.63 -28.75
C GLY A 142 -18.68 55.07 -28.03
N GLU A 143 -17.51 55.69 -28.17
CA GLU A 143 -16.30 55.21 -27.51
C GLU A 143 -16.44 55.24 -25.98
N ILE A 144 -15.91 54.19 -25.34
CA ILE A 144 -16.01 53.99 -23.88
C ILE A 144 -14.64 54.28 -23.29
N ALA A 145 -14.62 55.10 -22.23
CA ALA A 145 -13.40 55.37 -21.48
C ALA A 145 -12.90 54.08 -20.78
N PRO A 146 -11.57 53.83 -20.72
CA PRO A 146 -11.02 52.64 -20.07
C PRO A 146 -11.47 52.44 -18.61
N GLU A 147 -11.71 53.54 -17.90
CA GLU A 147 -12.18 53.54 -16.50
C GLU A 147 -13.57 52.90 -16.38
N VAL A 148 -14.51 53.27 -17.27
CA VAL A 148 -15.87 52.73 -17.33
C VAL A 148 -15.84 51.24 -17.70
N GLN A 149 -14.98 50.86 -18.66
CA GLN A 149 -14.80 49.45 -19.01
C GLN A 149 -14.32 48.61 -17.82
N THR A 150 -13.33 49.12 -17.08
CA THR A 150 -12.78 48.44 -15.89
C THR A 150 -13.84 48.28 -14.80
N GLN A 151 -14.66 49.32 -14.57
CA GLN A 151 -15.75 49.24 -13.60
C GLN A 151 -16.75 48.15 -13.96
N ILE A 152 -17.15 48.06 -15.23
CA ILE A 152 -18.09 47.02 -15.72
C ILE A 152 -17.48 45.62 -15.57
N GLU A 153 -16.21 45.44 -15.91
CA GLU A 153 -15.51 44.15 -15.75
C GLU A 153 -15.44 43.69 -14.29
N GLN A 154 -15.51 44.61 -13.32
CA GLN A 154 -15.47 44.34 -11.88
C GLN A 154 -16.85 44.12 -11.25
N LEU A 155 -17.95 44.48 -11.91
CA LEU A 155 -19.31 44.32 -11.37
C LEU A 155 -19.64 42.85 -11.06
N SER A 156 -20.45 42.57 -10.03
CA SER A 156 -20.96 41.21 -9.80
C SER A 156 -21.85 40.73 -10.96
N LEU A 157 -22.09 39.42 -11.08
CA LEU A 157 -23.02 38.88 -12.09
C LEU A 157 -24.43 39.46 -11.96
N GLU A 158 -24.91 39.64 -10.73
CA GLU A 158 -26.21 40.25 -10.44
C GLU A 158 -26.26 41.70 -10.95
N LYS A 159 -25.21 42.49 -10.70
CA LYS A 159 -25.10 43.87 -11.17
C LYS A 159 -24.97 43.94 -12.70
N LEU A 160 -24.28 42.99 -13.32
CA LEU A 160 -24.20 42.88 -14.79
C LEU A 160 -25.57 42.57 -15.40
N ASP A 161 -26.36 41.71 -14.77
CA ASP A 161 -27.72 41.38 -15.22
C ASP A 161 -28.64 42.62 -15.14
N ILE A 162 -28.64 43.31 -13.99
CA ILE A 162 -29.38 44.56 -13.79
C ILE A 162 -28.96 45.62 -14.81
N LEU A 163 -27.65 45.82 -15.00
CA LEU A 163 -27.15 46.77 -16.02
C LEU A 163 -27.63 46.37 -17.42
N GLY A 164 -27.67 45.07 -17.73
CA GLY A 164 -28.16 44.57 -19.01
C GLY A 164 -29.61 44.93 -19.30
N GLU A 165 -30.45 45.05 -18.27
CA GLU A 165 -31.84 45.50 -18.39
C GLU A 165 -31.95 47.02 -18.39
N GLU A 166 -31.35 47.68 -17.40
CA GLU A 166 -31.49 49.13 -17.20
C GLU A 166 -30.73 49.97 -18.25
N ILE A 167 -29.78 49.38 -18.99
CA ILE A 167 -29.03 50.07 -20.04
C ILE A 167 -29.94 50.72 -21.09
N PHE A 168 -31.14 50.18 -21.31
CA PHE A 168 -32.09 50.73 -22.27
C PHE A 168 -32.74 52.03 -21.77
N ASP A 169 -32.86 52.21 -20.45
CA ASP A 169 -33.44 53.40 -19.82
C ASP A 169 -32.44 54.56 -19.66
N LEU A 170 -31.13 54.26 -19.65
CA LEU A 170 -30.08 55.28 -19.55
C LEU A 170 -29.96 56.12 -20.83
N THR A 171 -30.06 57.45 -20.75
CA THR A 171 -30.06 58.32 -21.96
C THR A 171 -28.70 58.90 -22.32
N THR A 172 -27.80 59.06 -21.35
CA THR A 172 -26.50 59.71 -21.53
C THR A 172 -25.37 58.93 -20.86
N MET A 173 -24.11 59.25 -21.20
CA MET A 173 -22.94 58.69 -20.50
C MET A 173 -22.92 59.06 -19.01
N ILE A 174 -23.42 60.25 -18.65
CA ILE A 174 -23.51 60.68 -17.25
C ILE A 174 -24.48 59.79 -16.46
N ASP A 175 -25.58 59.34 -17.08
CA ASP A 175 -26.53 58.41 -16.44
C ASP A 175 -25.85 57.06 -16.13
N LEU A 176 -25.03 56.56 -17.05
CA LEU A 176 -24.25 55.34 -16.86
C LEU A 176 -23.17 55.48 -15.78
N GLU A 177 -22.43 56.59 -15.77
CA GLU A 177 -21.41 56.86 -14.75
C GLU A 177 -22.04 56.98 -13.35
N ASN A 178 -23.20 57.64 -13.24
CA ASN A 178 -23.96 57.71 -11.99
C ASN A 178 -24.47 56.33 -11.56
N TRP A 179 -24.95 55.53 -12.52
CA TRP A 179 -25.38 54.16 -12.25
C TRP A 179 -24.23 53.31 -11.69
N LEU A 180 -23.05 53.38 -12.34
CA LEU A 180 -21.84 52.68 -11.90
C LEU A 180 -21.33 53.20 -10.55
N GLY A 181 -21.49 54.48 -10.24
CA GLY A 181 -21.15 55.05 -8.93
C GLY A 181 -22.05 54.56 -7.80
N ASN A 182 -23.33 54.28 -8.10
CA ASN A 182 -24.30 53.79 -7.12
C ASN A 182 -24.33 52.26 -7.00
N ASN A 183 -23.89 51.56 -8.05
CA ASN A 183 -23.91 50.09 -8.15
C ASN A 183 -22.51 49.48 -8.32
N GLY A 184 -21.43 50.25 -8.10
CA GLY A 184 -20.04 49.78 -8.09
C GLY A 184 -19.76 48.77 -7.00
#